data_AF-A0A222WMA1-F1
#
_entry.id   AF-A0A222WMA1-F1
#
_cell.length_a   1.000
_cell.length_b   1.000
_cell.length_c   1.000
_cell.angle_alpha   90.00
_cell.angle_beta   90.00
_cell.angle_gamma   90.00
#
_symmetry.space_group_name_H-M   'P 1'
#
loop_
_entity.id
_entity.type
_entity.pdbx_description
1 polymer ?
#
loop_
_entity_poly.entity_id
_entity_poly.type
_entity_poly.pdbx_seq_one_letter_code
_entity_poly.pdbx_strand_id
1 'polypeptide(L)'
;MRCFTLRTFGDQNIFAIHYEFVNNPFNESSLIGETWGKFQLFVHGIDVCQYKRENSVTTFQWNLIYIVEWLSENLKHILTDEAFPLPVAGQNSLELMDHCLLFESDDDDEFDAWFDTKQEWEFKHSWFSNRAGSFLPDVFFRRVKDDIEIAWNNESTYSSEGVTFINPTGTEYIPIDEFNSIVKKFIGDFSDRLLLNSKNKSDAEEVCQKIKDLIE
;
A
#
# COMPACT_ATOMS: atom_id res chain seq x y z
N MET A 1 17.64 9.83 -22.67
CA MET A 1 17.99 9.93 -21.24
C MET A 1 16.66 9.98 -20.48
N ARG A 2 16.32 8.94 -19.71
CA ARG A 2 15.08 8.96 -18.90
C ARG A 2 15.27 10.03 -17.81
N CYS A 3 14.38 11.02 -17.77
CA CYS A 3 14.41 12.05 -16.73
C CYS A 3 13.67 11.47 -15.52
N PHE A 4 14.41 11.05 -14.51
CA PHE A 4 13.89 10.59 -13.24
C PHE A 4 13.70 11.82 -12.35
N THR A 5 12.46 12.27 -12.23
CA THR A 5 12.09 13.42 -11.40
C THR A 5 11.22 12.93 -10.27
N LEU A 6 11.56 13.31 -9.04
CA LEU A 6 10.72 13.09 -7.87
C LEU A 6 9.34 13.70 -8.11
N ARG A 7 8.30 12.91 -7.91
CA ARG A 7 6.90 13.30 -8.02
C ARG A 7 6.32 13.36 -6.61
N THR A 8 5.56 14.42 -6.35
CA THR A 8 4.98 14.70 -5.03
C THR A 8 3.52 15.05 -5.20
N PHE A 9 2.67 14.42 -4.40
CA PHE A 9 1.24 14.68 -4.33
C PHE A 9 0.83 14.86 -2.88
N GLY A 10 0.11 15.94 -2.57
CA GLY A 10 -0.35 16.24 -1.21
C GLY A 10 0.63 17.08 -0.40
N ASP A 11 0.37 17.17 0.90
CA ASP A 11 1.19 17.86 1.91
C ASP A 11 1.72 16.82 2.89
N GLN A 12 3.05 16.74 3.03
CA GLN A 12 3.69 15.77 3.93
C GLN A 12 3.21 15.89 5.38
N ASN A 13 2.77 17.07 5.81
CA ASN A 13 2.28 17.30 7.17
C ASN A 13 0.85 16.81 7.39
N ILE A 14 0.14 16.38 6.33
CA ILE A 14 -1.21 15.84 6.39
C ILE A 14 -1.19 14.44 5.78
N PHE A 15 -1.19 14.38 4.45
CA PHE A 15 -1.05 13.17 3.67
C PHE A 15 -0.31 13.48 2.37
N ALA A 16 0.72 12.69 2.06
CA ALA A 16 1.40 12.82 0.77
C ALA A 16 1.95 11.48 0.27
N ILE A 17 2.01 11.38 -1.06
CA ILE A 17 2.72 10.30 -1.75
C ILE A 17 3.87 10.91 -2.53
N HIS A 18 5.05 10.35 -2.34
CA HIS A 18 6.16 10.59 -3.26
C HIS A 18 6.55 9.33 -3.99
N TYR A 19 6.96 9.49 -5.24
CA TYR A 19 7.65 8.42 -5.93
C TYR A 19 8.64 8.95 -6.97
N GLU A 20 9.61 8.10 -7.30
CA GLU A 20 10.50 8.31 -8.44
C GLU A 20 10.80 6.96 -9.10
N PHE A 21 10.75 6.91 -10.43
CA PHE A 21 11.37 5.79 -11.14
C PHE A 21 12.88 5.89 -11.03
N VAL A 22 13.57 4.76 -10.88
CA VAL A 22 15.03 4.69 -10.85
C VAL A 22 15.50 3.53 -11.73
N ASN A 23 16.79 3.46 -12.01
CA ASN A 23 17.32 2.33 -12.77
C ASN A 23 17.13 1.02 -11.99
N ASN A 24 16.54 0.02 -12.65
CA ASN A 24 16.42 -1.32 -12.10
C ASN A 24 17.82 -1.96 -11.99
N PRO A 25 18.27 -2.38 -10.80
CA PRO A 25 19.59 -2.97 -10.60
C PRO A 25 19.73 -4.39 -11.19
N PHE A 26 18.61 -5.03 -11.53
CA PHE A 26 18.56 -6.42 -12.02
C PHE A 26 18.45 -6.53 -13.54
N ASN A 27 18.49 -5.41 -14.27
CA ASN A 27 18.42 -5.35 -15.74
C ASN A 27 17.21 -6.09 -16.33
N GLU A 28 16.10 -6.17 -15.59
CA GLU A 28 14.86 -6.74 -16.09
C GLU A 28 14.29 -5.87 -17.23
N SER A 29 13.94 -6.50 -18.34
CA SER A 29 13.41 -5.83 -19.53
C SER A 29 11.88 -5.83 -19.59
N SER A 30 11.21 -6.56 -18.70
CA SER A 30 9.75 -6.63 -18.63
C SER A 30 9.15 -5.30 -18.18
N LEU A 31 7.85 -5.09 -18.42
CA LEU A 31 7.13 -3.92 -17.92
C LEU A 31 7.30 -3.72 -16.41
N ILE A 32 7.23 -4.81 -15.64
CA ILE A 32 7.48 -4.83 -14.19
C ILE A 32 8.84 -4.21 -13.89
N GLY A 33 9.88 -4.63 -14.60
CA GLY A 33 11.23 -4.10 -14.46
C GLY A 33 11.36 -2.61 -14.75
N GLU A 34 10.52 -2.06 -15.64
CA GLU A 34 10.48 -0.63 -15.97
C GLU A 34 9.82 0.23 -14.90
N THR A 35 9.08 -0.39 -13.97
CA THR A 35 8.37 0.30 -12.88
C THR A 35 9.19 0.39 -11.60
N TRP A 36 10.44 -0.07 -11.64
CA TRP A 36 11.36 0.00 -10.51
C TRP A 36 11.58 1.45 -10.04
N GLY A 37 11.40 1.70 -8.76
CA GLY A 37 11.37 3.05 -8.23
C GLY A 37 11.40 3.12 -6.71
N LYS A 38 11.55 4.32 -6.18
CA LYS A 38 11.38 4.62 -4.75
C LYS A 38 9.98 5.14 -4.49
N PHE A 39 9.44 4.83 -3.32
CA PHE A 39 8.12 5.29 -2.89
C PHE A 39 8.13 5.67 -1.41
N GLN A 40 7.36 6.70 -1.08
CA GLN A 40 7.16 7.19 0.28
C GLN A 40 5.68 7.47 0.49
N LEU A 41 5.17 7.07 1.65
CA LEU A 41 3.84 7.40 2.13
C LEU A 41 3.99 8.26 3.38
N PHE A 42 3.66 9.54 3.26
CA PHE A 42 3.64 10.47 4.37
C PHE A 42 2.26 10.55 5.00
N VAL A 43 2.21 10.41 6.32
CA VAL A 43 1.02 10.60 7.15
C VAL A 43 1.44 11.47 8.34
N HIS A 44 0.89 12.68 8.46
CA HIS A 44 1.24 13.64 9.51
C HIS A 44 2.75 13.84 9.73
N GLY A 45 3.51 13.96 8.64
CA GLY A 45 4.96 14.20 8.64
C GLY A 45 5.82 12.92 8.76
N ILE A 46 5.19 11.76 8.92
CA ILE A 46 5.86 10.46 9.09
C ILE A 46 5.89 9.71 7.76
N ASP A 47 7.09 9.35 7.29
CA ASP A 47 7.24 8.38 6.19
C ASP A 47 7.08 6.95 6.75
N VAL A 48 5.93 6.34 6.46
CA VAL A 48 5.55 5.00 6.91
C VAL A 48 6.43 3.92 6.26
N CYS A 49 6.97 4.19 5.08
CA CYS A 49 7.76 3.24 4.30
C CYS A 49 9.26 3.30 4.60
N GLN A 50 9.70 4.20 5.48
CA GLN A 50 11.11 4.34 5.81
C GLN A 50 11.56 3.25 6.79
N TYR A 51 12.66 2.57 6.46
CA TYR A 51 13.23 1.52 7.30
C TYR A 51 14.75 1.60 7.37
N LYS A 52 15.31 0.93 8.36
CA LYS A 52 16.74 0.75 8.56
C LYS A 52 17.12 -0.68 8.18
N ARG A 53 18.23 -0.83 7.46
CA ARG A 53 18.90 -2.11 7.19
C ARG A 53 20.40 -1.89 7.17
N GLU A 54 21.17 -2.78 7.79
CA GLU A 54 22.65 -2.69 7.81
C GLU A 54 23.18 -1.30 8.23
N ASN A 55 22.55 -0.70 9.25
CA ASN A 55 22.85 0.64 9.75
C ASN A 55 22.53 1.83 8.83
N SER A 56 21.89 1.61 7.68
CA SER A 56 21.49 2.67 6.76
C SER A 56 19.98 2.87 6.75
N VAL A 57 19.54 4.11 6.90
CA VAL A 57 18.13 4.49 6.71
C VAL A 57 17.86 4.54 5.21
N THR A 58 16.81 3.85 4.79
CA THR A 58 16.47 3.59 3.39
C THR A 58 15.01 3.92 3.16
N THR A 59 14.73 4.56 2.03
CA THR A 59 13.37 4.70 1.49
C THR A 59 12.98 3.42 0.78
N PHE A 60 11.72 3.00 0.90
CA PHE A 60 11.21 1.84 0.16
C PHE A 60 11.52 1.95 -1.34
N GLN A 61 12.03 0.86 -1.90
CA GLN A 61 12.41 0.78 -3.31
C GLN A 61 12.09 -0.61 -3.86
N TRP A 62 11.24 -0.67 -4.88
CA TRP A 62 10.84 -1.91 -5.56
C TRP A 62 10.16 -1.61 -6.91
N ASN A 63 9.59 -2.63 -7.55
CA ASN A 63 8.66 -2.44 -8.67
C ASN A 63 7.37 -1.79 -8.16
N LEU A 64 7.21 -0.50 -8.44
CA LEU A 64 6.11 0.31 -7.90
C LEU A 64 4.75 -0.05 -8.49
N ILE A 65 4.71 -0.82 -9.58
CA ILE A 65 3.47 -1.32 -10.18
C ILE A 65 2.63 -2.11 -9.17
N TYR A 66 3.24 -2.86 -8.26
CA TYR A 66 2.49 -3.67 -7.29
C TYR A 66 1.67 -2.82 -6.30
N ILE A 67 2.20 -1.65 -5.90
CA ILE A 67 1.48 -0.68 -5.05
C ILE A 67 0.34 -0.05 -5.84
N VAL A 68 0.60 0.33 -7.10
CA VAL A 68 -0.38 0.99 -7.97
C VAL A 68 -1.52 0.03 -8.32
N GLU A 69 -1.23 -1.21 -8.66
CA GLU A 69 -2.23 -2.25 -8.92
C GLU A 69 -3.10 -2.48 -7.70
N TRP A 70 -2.49 -2.67 -6.52
CA TRP A 70 -3.26 -2.87 -5.29
C TRP A 70 -4.17 -1.69 -4.97
N LEU A 71 -3.64 -0.46 -5.02
CA LEU A 71 -4.42 0.74 -4.76
C LEU A 71 -5.55 0.88 -5.78
N SER A 72 -5.30 0.62 -7.06
CA SER A 72 -6.32 0.73 -8.10
C SER A 72 -7.44 -0.29 -7.90
N GLU A 73 -7.11 -1.54 -7.58
CA GLU A 73 -8.09 -2.61 -7.36
C GLU A 73 -8.92 -2.39 -6.09
N ASN A 74 -8.31 -1.83 -5.05
CA ASN A 74 -8.91 -1.74 -3.71
C ASN A 74 -9.41 -0.36 -3.32
N LEU A 75 -9.15 0.69 -4.09
CA LEU A 75 -9.59 2.06 -3.76
C LEU A 75 -11.10 2.12 -3.49
N LYS A 76 -11.92 1.39 -4.25
CA LYS A 76 -13.38 1.32 -4.02
C LYS A 76 -13.74 0.75 -2.63
N HIS A 77 -12.98 -0.23 -2.14
CA HIS A 77 -13.19 -0.83 -0.82
C HIS A 77 -12.73 0.12 0.29
N ILE A 78 -11.59 0.78 0.09
CA ILE A 78 -11.07 1.79 1.03
C ILE A 78 -12.05 2.95 1.20
N LEU A 79 -12.65 3.44 0.11
CA LEU A 79 -13.57 4.59 0.12
C LEU A 79 -15.01 4.24 0.54
N THR A 80 -15.35 2.95 0.59
CA THR A 80 -16.67 2.50 1.03
C THR A 80 -16.67 2.30 2.53
N ASP A 81 -17.74 2.73 3.20
CA ASP A 81 -17.95 2.48 4.62
C ASP A 81 -18.43 1.03 4.81
N GLU A 82 -17.50 0.09 4.65
CA GLU A 82 -17.70 -1.35 4.83
C GLU A 82 -17.58 -1.70 6.32
N ALA A 83 -18.61 -2.36 6.86
CA ALA A 83 -18.54 -2.89 8.22
C ALA A 83 -17.49 -4.00 8.29
N PHE A 84 -16.76 -4.06 9.40
CA PHE A 84 -15.85 -5.18 9.64
C PHE A 84 -16.64 -6.50 9.67
N PRO A 85 -16.21 -7.55 8.95
CA PRO A 85 -17.06 -8.71 8.66
C PRO A 85 -17.18 -9.70 9.83
N LEU A 86 -16.29 -9.61 10.83
CA LEU A 86 -16.27 -10.53 11.97
C LEU A 86 -16.83 -9.85 13.22
N PRO A 87 -17.50 -10.60 14.12
CA PRO A 87 -18.14 -10.08 15.32
C PRO A 87 -17.14 -9.76 16.45
N VAL A 88 -16.11 -8.98 16.15
CA VAL A 88 -15.11 -8.49 17.12
C VAL A 88 -15.27 -6.99 17.35
N ALA A 89 -14.95 -6.54 18.55
CA ALA A 89 -14.88 -5.13 18.87
C ALA A 89 -13.47 -4.58 18.57
N GLY A 90 -13.37 -3.31 18.18
CA GLY A 90 -12.08 -2.64 18.01
C GLY A 90 -12.30 -1.20 17.58
N GLN A 91 -11.43 -0.28 18.01
CA GLN A 91 -11.50 1.13 17.63
C GLN A 91 -10.84 1.39 16.28
N ASN A 92 -9.82 0.61 15.94
CA ASN A 92 -9.04 0.71 14.71
C ASN A 92 -8.77 -0.67 14.10
N SER A 93 -8.24 -0.68 12.88
CA SER A 93 -7.92 -1.91 12.14
C SER A 93 -6.97 -2.84 12.91
N LEU A 94 -6.00 -2.29 13.64
CA LEU A 94 -5.04 -3.09 14.41
C LEU A 94 -5.73 -3.83 15.55
N GLU A 95 -6.57 -3.14 16.33
CA GLU A 95 -7.36 -3.78 17.41
C GLU A 95 -8.33 -4.83 16.86
N LEU A 96 -8.97 -4.56 15.72
CA LEU A 96 -9.85 -5.53 15.06
C LEU A 96 -9.07 -6.78 14.65
N MET A 97 -7.90 -6.62 14.02
CA MET A 97 -7.04 -7.74 13.61
C MET A 97 -6.53 -8.54 14.81
N ASP A 98 -6.04 -7.86 15.85
CA ASP A 98 -5.54 -8.51 17.06
C ASP A 98 -6.63 -9.32 17.77
N HIS A 99 -7.85 -8.78 17.87
CA HIS A 99 -8.98 -9.49 18.47
C HIS A 99 -9.47 -10.66 17.62
N CYS A 100 -9.31 -10.62 16.29
CA CYS A 100 -9.59 -11.80 15.47
C CYS A 100 -8.67 -12.99 15.79
N LEU A 101 -7.46 -12.73 16.29
CA LEU A 101 -6.52 -13.80 16.68
C LEU A 101 -6.88 -14.48 18.00
N LEU A 102 -7.83 -13.91 18.76
CA LEU A 102 -8.34 -14.50 20.01
C LEU A 102 -9.46 -15.51 19.77
N PHE A 103 -9.89 -15.70 18.52
CA PHE A 103 -10.92 -16.66 18.18
C PHE A 103 -10.40 -18.09 18.33
N GLU A 104 -11.16 -18.91 19.05
CA GLU A 104 -10.92 -20.33 19.23
C GLU A 104 -12.25 -21.06 18.95
N SER A 105 -12.20 -22.14 18.18
CA SER A 105 -13.30 -23.07 18.01
C SER A 105 -12.74 -24.50 17.95
N ASP A 106 -13.50 -25.46 18.51
CA ASP A 106 -13.21 -26.89 18.37
C ASP A 106 -13.79 -27.45 17.05
N ASP A 107 -14.51 -26.63 16.29
CA ASP A 107 -15.01 -26.95 14.95
C ASP A 107 -14.04 -26.39 13.89
N ASP A 108 -13.34 -27.29 13.20
CA ASP A 108 -12.36 -26.94 12.18
C ASP A 108 -12.99 -26.11 11.03
N ASP A 109 -14.22 -26.40 10.62
CA ASP A 109 -14.88 -25.67 9.53
C ASP A 109 -15.21 -24.22 9.94
N GLU A 110 -15.58 -24.02 11.22
CA GLU A 110 -15.82 -22.68 11.77
C GLU A 110 -14.51 -21.89 11.92
N PHE A 111 -13.45 -22.56 12.40
CA PHE A 111 -12.11 -21.99 12.52
C PHE A 111 -11.58 -21.53 11.16
N ASP A 112 -11.65 -22.38 10.14
CA ASP A 112 -11.18 -22.04 8.79
C ASP A 112 -12.01 -20.88 8.20
N ALA A 113 -13.35 -20.94 8.29
CA ALA A 113 -14.21 -19.87 7.79
C ALA A 113 -13.93 -18.50 8.44
N TRP A 114 -13.59 -18.49 9.74
CA TRP A 114 -13.21 -17.28 10.45
C TRP A 114 -11.96 -16.63 9.87
N PHE A 115 -10.89 -17.41 9.70
CA PHE A 115 -9.61 -16.90 9.21
C PHE A 115 -9.62 -16.60 7.71
N ASP A 116 -10.41 -17.33 6.91
CA ASP A 116 -10.68 -16.98 5.51
C ASP A 116 -11.37 -15.62 5.42
N THR A 117 -12.41 -15.38 6.21
CA THR A 117 -13.12 -14.10 6.25
C THR A 117 -12.20 -12.94 6.68
N LYS A 118 -11.35 -13.18 7.69
CA LYS A 118 -10.33 -12.21 8.12
C LYS A 118 -9.38 -11.89 6.95
N GLN A 119 -8.85 -12.91 6.29
CA GLN A 119 -7.87 -12.75 5.22
C GLN A 119 -8.45 -12.03 3.99
N GLU A 120 -9.70 -12.34 3.63
CA GLU A 120 -10.39 -11.62 2.55
C GLU A 120 -10.52 -10.13 2.83
N TRP A 121 -10.75 -9.75 4.09
CA TRP A 121 -10.77 -8.34 4.49
C TRP A 121 -9.36 -7.74 4.43
N GLU A 122 -8.33 -8.45 4.91
CA GLU A 122 -6.94 -8.01 4.81
C GLU A 122 -6.51 -7.76 3.36
N PHE A 123 -6.90 -8.59 2.40
CA PHE A 123 -6.56 -8.36 0.98
C PHE A 123 -7.18 -7.08 0.41
N LYS A 124 -8.35 -6.67 0.90
CA LYS A 124 -9.05 -5.46 0.46
C LYS A 124 -8.55 -4.20 1.15
N HIS A 125 -7.99 -4.34 2.36
CA HIS A 125 -7.69 -3.22 3.23
C HIS A 125 -6.20 -3.06 3.56
N SER A 126 -5.35 -4.06 3.31
CA SER A 126 -3.89 -3.95 3.41
C SER A 126 -3.20 -4.29 2.10
N TRP A 127 -2.23 -3.45 1.71
CA TRP A 127 -1.40 -3.68 0.54
C TRP A 127 -0.32 -4.75 0.74
N PHE A 128 -0.25 -5.38 1.92
CA PHE A 128 0.85 -6.25 2.31
C PHE A 128 0.92 -7.54 1.48
N SER A 129 -0.21 -7.98 0.92
CA SER A 129 -0.26 -9.08 -0.05
C SER A 129 0.54 -8.79 -1.32
N ASN A 130 0.65 -7.51 -1.68
CA ASN A 130 1.32 -7.05 -2.90
C ASN A 130 2.79 -6.68 -2.66
N ARG A 131 3.39 -7.08 -1.54
CA ARG A 131 4.81 -6.83 -1.25
C ARG A 131 5.77 -7.47 -2.28
N ALA A 132 5.38 -8.55 -2.95
CA ALA A 132 6.15 -9.18 -4.03
C ALA A 132 7.65 -9.41 -3.71
N GLY A 133 7.96 -9.83 -2.47
CA GLY A 133 9.34 -10.06 -2.01
C GLY A 133 10.12 -8.83 -1.52
N SER A 134 9.49 -7.65 -1.51
CA SER A 134 10.05 -6.41 -0.97
C SER A 134 9.86 -6.28 0.55
N PHE A 135 10.44 -5.22 1.11
CA PHE A 135 10.23 -4.78 2.49
C PHE A 135 9.10 -3.73 2.59
N LEU A 136 7.95 -4.01 1.98
CA LEU A 136 6.77 -3.15 2.05
C LEU A 136 6.17 -3.23 3.47
N PRO A 137 5.92 -2.11 4.17
CA PRO A 137 5.26 -2.17 5.47
C PRO A 137 3.85 -2.74 5.33
N ASP A 138 3.34 -3.42 6.35
CA ASP A 138 1.92 -3.71 6.45
C ASP A 138 1.17 -2.44 6.88
N VAL A 139 0.24 -1.98 6.04
CA VAL A 139 -0.54 -0.75 6.27
C VAL A 139 -1.97 -1.02 5.86
N PHE A 140 -2.88 -0.83 6.82
CA PHE A 140 -4.32 -0.92 6.64
C PHE A 140 -4.91 0.43 6.25
N PHE A 141 -5.88 0.40 5.34
CA PHE A 141 -6.65 1.53 4.85
C PHE A 141 -8.13 1.18 4.92
N ARG A 142 -8.92 1.93 5.68
CA ARG A 142 -10.38 1.77 5.69
C ARG A 142 -11.08 3.08 5.93
N ARG A 143 -12.32 3.22 5.44
CA ARG A 143 -13.15 4.37 5.78
C ARG A 143 -13.68 4.26 7.20
N VAL A 144 -13.66 5.40 7.90
CA VAL A 144 -14.34 5.62 9.18
C VAL A 144 -15.05 6.96 9.09
N LYS A 145 -16.38 6.93 8.84
CA LYS A 145 -17.20 8.14 8.62
C LYS A 145 -16.68 9.00 7.46
N ASP A 146 -16.07 10.15 7.77
CA ASP A 146 -15.61 11.16 6.81
C ASP A 146 -14.08 11.08 6.58
N ASP A 147 -13.40 10.15 7.25
CA ASP A 147 -11.95 9.97 7.18
C ASP A 147 -11.61 8.57 6.65
N ILE A 148 -10.39 8.45 6.12
CA ILE A 148 -9.69 7.19 5.89
C ILE A 148 -8.73 6.98 7.04
N GLU A 149 -8.97 5.91 7.79
CA GLU A 149 -8.01 5.37 8.74
C GLU A 149 -6.83 4.78 7.98
N ILE A 150 -5.62 5.17 8.37
CA ILE A 150 -4.36 4.57 7.95
C ILE A 150 -3.68 4.03 9.21
N ALA A 151 -3.59 2.71 9.33
CA ALA A 151 -3.08 2.06 10.53
C ALA A 151 -1.98 1.04 10.19
N TRP A 152 -0.92 1.00 10.99
CA TRP A 152 0.21 0.10 10.75
C TRP A 152 0.85 -0.36 12.06
N ASN A 153 1.30 -1.61 12.07
CA ASN A 153 2.18 -2.15 13.10
C ASN A 153 3.23 -3.04 12.44
N ASN A 154 4.47 -2.57 12.45
CA ASN A 154 5.62 -3.17 11.80
C ASN A 154 6.81 -3.33 12.76
N GLU A 155 6.57 -3.43 14.07
CA GLU A 155 7.63 -3.60 15.06
C GLU A 155 8.46 -4.88 14.83
N SER A 156 7.77 -5.96 14.47
CA SER A 156 8.38 -7.28 14.22
C SER A 156 8.49 -7.62 12.73
N THR A 157 7.83 -6.86 11.85
CA THR A 157 7.82 -7.10 10.40
C THR A 157 9.23 -7.04 9.83
N TYR A 158 9.68 -8.14 9.22
CA TYR A 158 11.03 -8.33 8.66
C TYR A 158 12.20 -8.27 9.67
N SER A 159 11.92 -8.38 10.96
CA SER A 159 12.97 -8.33 12.00
C SER A 159 13.99 -9.46 11.85
N SER A 160 13.57 -10.65 11.41
CA SER A 160 14.45 -11.79 11.09
C SER A 160 15.43 -11.51 9.95
N GLU A 161 15.08 -10.58 9.05
CA GLU A 161 15.85 -10.16 7.89
C GLU A 161 16.74 -8.94 8.19
N GLY A 162 16.77 -8.50 9.45
CA GLY A 162 17.57 -7.36 9.92
C GLY A 162 17.01 -6.01 9.47
N VAL A 163 15.71 -5.94 9.19
CA VAL A 163 14.99 -4.71 8.85
C VAL A 163 14.23 -4.20 10.06
N THR A 164 14.21 -2.88 10.24
CA THR A 164 13.44 -2.21 11.29
C THR A 164 12.86 -0.92 10.75
N PHE A 165 11.54 -0.78 10.77
CA PHE A 165 10.88 0.46 10.34
C PHE A 165 11.20 1.62 11.31
N ILE A 166 11.40 2.82 10.76
CA ILE A 166 11.73 4.01 11.57
C ILE A 166 10.53 4.45 12.41
N ASN A 167 9.33 4.34 11.84
CA ASN A 167 8.07 4.64 12.50
C ASN A 167 7.20 3.37 12.45
N PRO A 168 7.48 2.37 13.30
CA PRO A 168 6.93 1.03 13.14
C PRO A 168 5.43 0.95 13.44
N THR A 169 4.89 1.85 14.25
CA THR A 169 3.48 1.82 14.65
C THR A 169 2.80 3.16 14.46
N GLY A 170 1.52 3.14 14.13
CA GLY A 170 0.70 4.35 14.03
C GLY A 170 -0.74 4.05 13.63
N THR A 171 -1.62 4.98 13.94
CA THR A 171 -3.01 4.98 13.48
C THR A 171 -3.43 6.43 13.34
N GLU A 172 -3.75 6.82 12.12
CA GLU A 172 -4.03 8.21 11.76
C GLU A 172 -5.26 8.27 10.86
N TYR A 173 -5.91 9.43 10.82
CA TYR A 173 -7.15 9.64 10.08
C TYR A 173 -6.97 10.80 9.12
N ILE A 174 -7.18 10.54 7.83
CA ILE A 174 -7.03 11.52 6.75
C ILE A 174 -8.40 11.80 6.13
N PRO A 175 -8.77 13.07 5.88
CA PRO A 175 -10.04 13.39 5.22
C PRO A 175 -10.21 12.61 3.90
N ILE A 176 -11.38 12.00 3.71
CA ILE A 176 -11.62 11.11 2.56
C ILE A 176 -11.35 11.78 1.20
N ASP A 177 -11.75 13.04 1.06
CA ASP A 177 -11.56 13.81 -0.18
C ASP A 177 -10.08 14.06 -0.46
N GLU A 178 -9.28 14.29 0.58
CA GLU A 178 -7.85 14.51 0.48
C GLU A 178 -7.13 13.21 0.08
N PHE A 179 -7.40 12.11 0.79
CA PHE A 179 -6.87 10.79 0.48
C PHE A 179 -7.19 10.39 -0.97
N ASN A 180 -8.47 10.44 -1.35
CA ASN A 180 -8.94 10.04 -2.68
C ASN A 180 -8.29 10.87 -3.80
N SER A 181 -8.26 12.20 -3.64
CA SER A 181 -7.63 13.10 -4.61
C SER A 181 -6.14 12.81 -4.78
N ILE A 182 -5.41 12.59 -3.69
CA ILE A 182 -3.96 12.35 -3.73
C ILE A 182 -3.64 10.98 -4.35
N VAL A 183 -4.35 9.93 -3.92
CA VAL A 183 -4.16 8.58 -4.47
C VAL A 183 -4.48 8.55 -5.96
N LYS A 184 -5.61 9.12 -6.41
CA LYS A 184 -5.95 9.17 -7.84
C LYS A 184 -4.92 9.96 -8.67
N LYS A 185 -4.39 11.07 -8.15
CA LYS A 185 -3.32 11.84 -8.82
C LYS A 185 -2.03 11.05 -8.94
N PHE A 186 -1.66 10.33 -7.88
CA PHE A 186 -0.50 9.44 -7.91
C PHE A 186 -0.66 8.33 -8.96
N ILE A 187 -1.79 7.62 -8.95
CA ILE A 187 -2.07 6.54 -9.91
C ILE A 187 -2.07 7.09 -11.34
N GLY A 188 -2.74 8.21 -11.59
CA GLY A 188 -2.81 8.83 -12.91
C GLY A 188 -1.43 9.24 -13.45
N ASP A 189 -0.61 9.92 -12.65
CA ASP A 189 0.74 10.29 -13.08
C ASP A 189 1.63 9.06 -13.25
N PHE A 190 1.50 8.04 -12.41
CA PHE A 190 2.22 6.78 -12.60
C PHE A 190 1.91 6.17 -13.97
N SER A 191 0.63 6.05 -14.32
CA SER A 191 0.19 5.52 -15.62
C SER A 191 0.70 6.35 -16.78
N ASP A 192 0.57 7.69 -16.72
CA ASP A 192 1.07 8.60 -17.76
C ASP A 192 2.58 8.44 -17.98
N ARG A 193 3.34 8.32 -16.89
CA ARG A 193 4.80 8.16 -16.93
C ARG A 193 5.21 6.79 -17.44
N LEU A 194 4.48 5.74 -17.08
CA LEU A 194 4.71 4.40 -17.58
C LEU A 194 4.47 4.37 -19.10
N LEU A 195 3.34 4.89 -19.57
CA LEU A 195 3.02 5.01 -21.00
C LEU A 195 4.09 5.79 -21.77
N LEU A 196 4.53 6.93 -21.22
CA LEU A 196 5.53 7.77 -21.89
C LEU A 196 6.87 7.05 -22.03
N ASN A 197 7.34 6.40 -20.97
CA ASN A 197 8.72 5.92 -20.86
C ASN A 197 8.91 4.42 -21.17
N SER A 198 7.83 3.63 -21.18
CA SER A 198 7.87 2.18 -21.37
C SER A 198 8.44 1.80 -22.74
N LYS A 199 9.29 0.78 -22.77
CA LYS A 199 9.72 0.09 -23.99
C LYS A 199 8.72 -0.99 -24.39
N ASN A 200 7.92 -1.48 -23.46
CA ASN A 200 6.87 -2.47 -23.64
C ASN A 200 5.52 -1.75 -23.81
N LYS A 201 5.34 -1.05 -24.95
CA LYS A 201 4.21 -0.14 -25.17
C LYS A 201 2.84 -0.85 -25.06
N SER A 202 2.69 -2.01 -25.69
CA SER A 202 1.44 -2.78 -25.67
C SER A 202 1.05 -3.17 -24.24
N ASP A 203 1.98 -3.75 -23.48
CA ASP A 203 1.73 -4.17 -22.09
C ASP A 203 1.43 -2.95 -21.20
N ALA A 204 2.13 -1.84 -21.42
CA ALA A 204 1.87 -0.59 -20.68
C ALA A 204 0.47 -0.03 -20.97
N GLU A 205 0.03 -0.07 -22.23
CA GLU A 205 -1.32 0.35 -22.64
C GLU A 205 -2.39 -0.53 -21.98
N GLU A 206 -2.22 -1.85 -21.99
CA GLU A 206 -3.14 -2.79 -21.36
C GLU A 206 -3.26 -2.55 -19.84
N VAL A 207 -2.12 -2.47 -19.13
CA VAL A 207 -2.10 -2.23 -17.68
C VAL A 207 -2.70 -0.87 -17.33
N CYS A 208 -2.33 0.19 -18.06
CA CYS A 208 -2.85 1.53 -17.77
C CYS A 208 -4.35 1.65 -18.07
N GLN A 209 -4.85 0.94 -19.09
CA GLN A 209 -6.29 0.87 -19.35
C GLN A 209 -7.02 0.15 -18.21
N LYS A 210 -6.51 -1.01 -17.76
CA LYS A 210 -7.06 -1.74 -16.60
C LYS A 210 -7.09 -0.85 -15.35
N ILE A 211 -6.00 -0.16 -15.04
CA ILE A 211 -5.91 0.77 -13.91
C ILE A 211 -6.98 1.87 -14.02
N LYS A 212 -7.11 2.47 -15.20
CA LYS A 212 -8.07 3.55 -15.45
C LYS A 212 -9.51 3.09 -15.20
N ASP A 213 -9.88 1.91 -15.72
CA ASP A 213 -11.22 1.34 -15.56
C ASP A 213 -11.56 1.04 -14.08
N LEU A 214 -10.55 0.84 -13.22
CA LEU A 214 -10.74 0.58 -11.79
C LEU A 214 -10.93 1.83 -10.93
N ILE A 215 -10.42 2.99 -11.40
CA ILE A 215 -10.42 4.24 -10.62
C ILE A 215 -11.43 5.28 -11.11
N GLU A 216 -12.08 5.05 -12.25
CA GLU A 216 -13.22 5.85 -12.75
C GLU A 216 -14.48 5.62 -11.90
#